data_AF-A0A3N2IM76-F1
#
_entry.id   AF-A0A3N2IM76-F1
#
_cell.length_a   1.000
_cell.length_b   1.000
_cell.length_c   1.000
_cell.angle_alpha   90.00
_cell.angle_beta   90.00
_cell.angle_gamma   90.00
#
_symmetry.space_group_name_H-M   'P 1'
#
loop_
_entity.id
_entity.type
_entity.pdbx_description
1 polymer ?
#
loop_
_entity_poly.entity_id
_entity_poly.type
_entity_poly.pdbx_seq_one_letter_code
_entity_poly.pdbx_strand_id
1 'polypeptide(L)'
;MADHVLAAPNKGLYEIDLPAETIVTVEVEPAGSEPVTDVEVLVHDADTPVYVRNGTAVDVQDPQAYLVPPGTSAAYVPATTIALICASDSRVSLIRR
;
A
#
# COMPACT_ATOMS: atom_id res chain seq x y z
N MET A 1 1.06 13.83 7.74
CA MET A 1 -0.31 13.31 7.59
C MET A 1 -0.25 12.29 6.49
N ALA A 2 -0.82 11.11 6.70
CA ALA A 2 -0.99 10.13 5.64
C ALA A 2 -2.15 10.53 4.72
N ASP A 3 -2.09 10.13 3.45
CA ASP A 3 -3.16 10.41 2.47
C ASP A 3 -4.41 9.58 2.78
N HIS A 4 -4.22 8.37 3.29
CA HIS A 4 -5.28 7.47 3.72
C HIS A 4 -5.01 6.86 5.10
N VAL A 5 -6.09 6.60 5.84
CA VAL A 5 -6.02 5.93 7.15
C VAL A 5 -6.93 4.70 7.16
N LEU A 6 -6.34 3.54 7.42
CA LEU A 6 -7.00 2.25 7.59
C LEU A 6 -7.21 1.98 9.08
N ALA A 7 -8.36 2.40 9.59
CA ALA A 7 -8.68 2.29 11.01
C ALA A 7 -8.81 0.83 11.50
N ALA A 8 -8.63 0.62 12.80
CA ALA A 8 -8.70 -0.71 13.43
C ALA A 8 -10.02 -1.51 13.27
N PRO A 9 -11.24 -0.93 13.32
CA PRO A 9 -12.48 -1.70 13.15
C PRO A 9 -12.74 -2.09 11.68
N ASN A 10 -11.93 -1.55 10.78
CA ASN A 10 -12.10 -1.53 9.35
C ASN A 10 -11.31 -2.70 8.73
N LYS A 11 -11.69 -3.93 9.10
CA LYS A 11 -11.23 -5.14 8.41
C LYS A 11 -11.97 -5.24 7.08
N GLY A 12 -11.24 -5.20 5.97
CA GLY A 12 -11.86 -5.15 4.65
C GLY A 12 -10.89 -4.77 3.54
N LEU A 13 -11.47 -4.62 2.36
CA LEU A 13 -10.80 -4.18 1.14
C LEU A 13 -11.00 -2.67 0.97
N TYR A 14 -9.91 -1.96 0.70
CA TYR A 14 -9.86 -0.52 0.52
C TYR A 14 -9.26 -0.21 -0.84
N GLU A 15 -10.06 0.35 -1.73
CA GLU A 15 -9.59 0.76 -3.04
C GLU A 15 -8.97 2.16 -2.94
N ILE A 16 -7.76 2.28 -3.50
CA ILE A 16 -6.98 3.51 -3.53
C ILE A 16 -6.55 3.74 -4.97
N ASP A 17 -6.84 4.93 -5.45
CA ASP A 17 -6.32 5.41 -6.72
C ASP A 17 -4.89 5.91 -6.51
N LEU A 18 -3.97 5.45 -7.34
CA LEU A 18 -2.55 5.78 -7.36
C LEU A 18 -2.25 6.55 -8.64
N PRO A 19 -2.26 7.90 -8.59
CA PRO A 19 -1.86 8.70 -9.74
C PRO A 19 -0.38 8.43 -10.08
N ALA A 20 -0.06 8.51 -11.37
CA ALA A 20 1.32 8.34 -11.85
C ALA A 20 2.30 9.26 -11.09
N GLU A 21 3.44 8.69 -10.70
CA GLU A 21 4.55 9.36 -10.03
C GLU A 21 4.18 10.08 -8.72
N THR A 22 3.02 9.77 -8.15
CA THR A 22 2.55 10.35 -6.90
C THR A 22 2.70 9.33 -5.78
N ILE A 23 3.36 9.76 -4.70
CA ILE A 23 3.46 8.94 -3.49
C ILE A 23 2.11 9.03 -2.78
N VAL A 24 1.50 7.87 -2.56
CA VAL A 24 0.32 7.72 -1.71
C VAL A 24 0.74 6.99 -0.45
N THR A 25 0.52 7.63 0.70
CA THR A 25 0.83 7.07 2.01
C THR A 25 -0.44 6.58 2.69
N VAL A 26 -0.36 5.38 3.24
CA VAL A 26 -1.46 4.74 3.95
C VAL A 26 -1.01 4.37 5.35
N GLU A 27 -1.64 4.99 6.33
CA GLU A 27 -1.46 4.66 7.73
C GLU A 27 -2.42 3.53 8.10
N VAL A 28 -1.90 2.46 8.71
CA VAL A 28 -2.71 1.34 9.18
C VAL A 28 -2.71 1.35 10.69
N GLU A 29 -3.88 1.56 11.28
CA GLU A 29 -4.01 1.66 12.73
C GLU A 29 -3.97 0.26 13.38
N PRO A 30 -3.23 0.10 14.48
CA PRO A 30 -3.27 -1.12 15.28
C PRO A 30 -4.65 -1.29 15.93
N ALA A 31 -5.12 -2.54 16.03
CA ALA A 31 -6.33 -2.86 16.78
C ALA A 31 -6.01 -2.96 18.28
N GLY A 32 -6.05 -1.83 18.97
CA GLY A 32 -5.70 -1.77 20.39
C GLY A 32 -4.21 -2.03 20.60
N SER A 33 -3.87 -3.08 21.35
CA SER A 33 -2.48 -3.51 21.58
C SER A 33 -1.96 -4.52 20.55
N GLU A 34 -2.80 -4.97 19.61
CA GLU A 34 -2.38 -5.91 18.58
C GLU A 34 -1.59 -5.19 17.47
N PRO A 35 -0.39 -5.67 17.12
CA PRO A 35 0.35 -5.12 15.99
C PRO A 35 -0.44 -5.31 14.69
N VAL A 36 -0.24 -4.42 13.73
CA VAL A 36 -0.75 -4.62 12.36
C VAL A 36 0.06 -5.75 11.74
N THR A 37 -0.51 -6.96 11.72
CA THR A 37 0.22 -8.15 11.28
C THR A 37 0.07 -8.46 9.81
N ASP A 38 -1.01 -8.07 9.13
CA ASP A 38 -1.20 -8.48 7.73
C ASP A 38 -1.95 -7.43 6.91
N VAL A 39 -1.22 -6.73 6.04
CA VAL A 39 -1.78 -5.86 5.00
C VAL A 39 -1.39 -6.43 3.64
N GLU A 40 -2.37 -6.70 2.79
CA GLU A 40 -2.13 -7.17 1.43
C GLU A 40 -2.42 -6.05 0.43
N VAL A 41 -1.49 -5.81 -0.50
CA VAL A 41 -1.64 -4.87 -1.61
C VAL A 41 -1.95 -5.69 -2.86
N LEU A 42 -3.10 -5.46 -3.48
CA LEU A 42 -3.50 -6.02 -4.77
C LEU A 42 -3.47 -4.91 -5.82
N VAL A 43 -2.79 -5.12 -6.93
CA VAL A 43 -2.72 -4.15 -8.04
C VAL A 43 -3.69 -4.60 -9.14
N HIS A 44 -4.61 -3.71 -9.55
CA HIS A 44 -5.62 -4.02 -10.56
C HIS A 44 -5.15 -3.60 -11.95
N ASP A 45 -5.33 -2.31 -12.27
CA ASP A 45 -5.17 -1.77 -13.61
C ASP A 45 -3.94 -0.87 -13.66
N ALA A 46 -2.76 -1.48 -13.76
CA ALA A 46 -1.49 -0.74 -13.86
C ALA A 46 -0.69 -1.24 -15.07
N ASP A 47 -0.05 -0.32 -15.78
CA ASP A 47 0.91 -0.67 -16.85
C ASP A 47 2.29 -1.00 -16.28
N THR A 48 2.57 -0.54 -15.06
CA THR A 48 3.85 -0.71 -14.37
C THR A 48 3.65 -1.29 -12.97
N PRO A 49 4.67 -1.97 -12.39
CA PRO A 49 4.59 -2.44 -11.02
C PRO A 49 4.37 -1.28 -10.04
N VAL A 50 3.63 -1.56 -8.97
CA VAL A 50 3.55 -0.65 -7.83
C VAL A 50 4.73 -0.92 -6.92
N TYR A 51 5.43 0.15 -6.54
CA TYR A 51 6.51 0.15 -5.59
C TYR A 51 5.93 0.42 -4.21
N VAL A 52 6.20 -0.48 -3.29
CA VAL A 52 5.64 -0.45 -1.93
C VAL A 52 6.78 -0.48 -0.93
N ARG A 53 6.72 0.40 0.07
CA ARG A 53 7.71 0.44 1.13
C ARG A 53 7.09 0.79 2.47
N ASN A 54 7.65 0.24 3.55
CA ASN A 54 7.29 0.64 4.90
C ASN A 54 7.85 2.04 5.20
N GLY A 55 7.00 2.93 5.70
CA GLY A 55 7.33 4.32 6.01
C GLY A 55 6.55 5.30 5.14
N THR A 56 7.11 6.49 4.95
CA THR A 56 6.47 7.62 4.26
C THR A 56 7.15 8.00 2.94
N ALA A 57 8.21 7.30 2.56
CA ALA A 57 9.02 7.63 1.40
C ALA A 57 9.28 6.39 0.55
N VAL A 58 9.00 6.51 -0.73
CA VAL A 58 9.28 5.52 -1.77
C VAL A 58 9.38 6.27 -3.09
N ASP A 59 10.30 5.84 -3.95
CA ASP A 59 10.46 6.40 -5.29
C ASP A 59 10.24 5.29 -6.33
N VAL A 60 9.89 5.69 -7.55
CA VAL A 60 9.91 4.76 -8.69
C VAL A 60 11.34 4.28 -8.88
N GLN A 61 11.52 2.97 -9.04
CA GLN A 61 12.82 2.30 -9.11
C GLN A 61 13.61 2.26 -7.79
N ASP A 62 12.97 2.50 -6.63
CA ASP A 62 13.63 2.32 -5.33
C ASP A 62 14.06 0.84 -5.16
N PRO A 63 15.38 0.55 -5.05
CA PRO A 63 15.89 -0.81 -4.91
C PRO A 63 15.54 -1.47 -3.57
N GLN A 64 15.04 -0.70 -2.60
CA GLN A 64 14.57 -1.18 -1.31
C GLN A 64 13.05 -1.33 -1.26
N ALA A 65 12.34 -0.87 -2.29
CA ALA A 65 10.91 -1.08 -2.40
C ALA A 65 10.62 -2.49 -2.89
N TYR A 66 9.51 -3.03 -2.40
CA TYR A 66 8.97 -4.26 -2.94
C TYR A 66 8.10 -3.93 -4.15
N LEU A 67 8.24 -4.74 -5.19
CA LEU A 67 7.55 -4.58 -6.46
C LEU A 67 6.33 -5.49 -6.50
N VAL A 68 5.15 -4.91 -6.67
CA VAL A 68 3.90 -5.65 -6.88
C VAL A 68 3.48 -5.49 -8.34
N PRO A 69 3.62 -6.52 -9.18
CA PRO A 69 3.19 -6.47 -10.58
C PRO A 69 1.67 -6.27 -10.73
N PRO A 70 1.21 -5.70 -11.86
CA PRO A 70 -0.20 -5.61 -12.18
C PRO A 70 -0.90 -6.97 -12.17
N GLY A 71 -2.14 -7.02 -11.65
CA GLY A 71 -2.93 -8.25 -11.54
C GLY A 71 -2.46 -9.21 -10.44
N THR A 72 -1.52 -8.80 -9.58
CA THR A 72 -0.98 -9.63 -8.50
C THR A 72 -1.19 -8.97 -7.14
N SER A 73 -1.13 -9.78 -6.08
CA SER A 73 -1.13 -9.30 -4.70
C SER A 73 0.12 -9.72 -3.94
N ALA A 74 0.49 -8.90 -2.96
CA ALA A 74 1.57 -9.18 -2.04
C ALA A 74 1.18 -8.82 -0.61
N ALA A 75 1.46 -9.72 0.33
CA ALA A 75 1.26 -9.49 1.77
C ALA A 75 2.47 -8.77 2.38
N TYR A 76 2.19 -7.81 3.25
CA TYR A 76 3.15 -6.96 3.96
C TYR A 76 2.93 -7.07 5.46
N VAL A 77 4.03 -7.34 6.15
CA VAL A 77 4.10 -7.50 7.59
C VAL A 77 5.41 -6.90 8.11
N PRO A 78 5.43 -6.23 9.27
CA PRO A 78 4.38 -5.40 9.85
C PRO A 78 4.52 -3.96 9.31
N ALA A 79 3.40 -3.31 8.97
CA ALA A 79 3.44 -1.94 8.47
C ALA A 79 2.40 -1.07 9.20
N THR A 80 2.86 -0.08 9.95
CA THR A 80 2.01 1.00 10.48
C THR A 80 1.80 2.09 9.45
N THR A 81 2.74 2.24 8.51
CA THR A 81 2.63 3.19 7.41
C THR A 81 3.24 2.55 6.17
N ILE A 82 2.51 2.59 5.07
CA ILE A 82 2.92 2.07 3.77
C ILE A 82 2.95 3.24 2.80
N ALA A 83 4.05 3.42 2.10
CA ALA A 83 4.15 4.32 0.97
C ALA A 83 4.04 3.51 -0.33
N LEU A 84 3.23 4.00 -1.25
CA LEU A 84 2.91 3.39 -2.53
C LEU A 84 3.22 4.40 -3.62
N ILE A 85 3.88 3.98 -4.69
CA ILE A 85 4.07 4.79 -5.90
C ILE A 85 4.02 3.89 -7.13
N CYS A 86 3.49 4.41 -8.23
CA CYS A 86 3.48 3.74 -9.52
C CYS A 86 3.97 4.71 -10.59
N ALA A 87 4.62 4.22 -11.64
CA ALA A 87 5.05 5.08 -12.76
C ALA A 87 3.89 5.42 -13.73
N SER A 88 2.78 4.70 -13.60
CA SER A 88 1.55 4.90 -14.36
C SER A 88 0.38 5.11 -13.41
N ASP A 89 -0.72 5.69 -13.91
CA ASP A 89 -1.98 5.67 -13.16
C ASP A 89 -2.35 4.22 -12.86
N SER A 90 -2.76 3.97 -11.63
CA SER A 90 -3.02 2.62 -11.13
C SER A 90 -4.13 2.65 -10.11
N ARG A 91 -4.77 1.50 -9.93
CA ARG A 91 -5.72 1.25 -8.85
C ARG A 91 -5.26 0.08 -8.02
N VAL A 92 -5.21 0.26 -6.70
CA VAL A 92 -4.83 -0.80 -5.77
C VAL A 92 -5.92 -1.06 -4.75
N SER A 93 -6.00 -2.30 -4.29
CA SER A 93 -6.76 -2.67 -3.11
C SER A 93 -5.82 -3.00 -1.96
N LEU A 94 -5.99 -2.31 -0.84
CA LEU A 94 -5.39 -2.69 0.43
C LEU A 94 -6.36 -3.55 1.21
N ILE A 95 -5.93 -4.73 1.62
CA ILE A 95 -6.73 -5.68 2.37
C ILE A 95 -6.08 -5.88 3.73
N ARG A 96 -6.78 -5.49 4.79
CA ARG A 96 -6.35 -5.76 6.17
C ARG A 96 -7.00 -7.06 6.65
N ARG A 97 -6.19 -8.08 6.94
CA ARG A 97 -6.66 -9.40 7.39
C ARG A 97 -6.81 -9.46 8.93
#